data_AF-A0A557P756-F1
#
_entry.id   AF-A0A557P756-F1
#
_cell.length_a   1.000
_cell.length_b   1.000
_cell.length_c   1.000
_cell.angle_alpha   90.00
_cell.angle_beta   90.00
_cell.angle_gamma   90.00
#
_symmetry.space_group_name_H-M   'P 1'
#
loop_
_entity.id
_entity.type
_entity.pdbx_description
1 polymer ?
#
loop_
_entity_poly.entity_id
_entity_poly.type
_entity_poly.pdbx_seq_one_letter_code
_entity_poly.pdbx_strand_id
1 'polypeptide(L)'
;MLLKLKHSLITLSLFAAPIWAANDWFLEQTSLTNAHKFLLEGHLEESFDSMIQAWQQEPQEHMKGHLDQLLLKALDKDCGRSFDHSKLPTWLNKLAIQRQVIQSPGRLSYRLEIDAQTDRELDQILFVQWPEQVLMSNVEAPEKIDDKYWQYRQKVDLNAQLDTGLYKVKIKTKEGEDWESWVLLTHTTSKQTVRWSSKESWVVDKTALLNRYCPLPVMDVALYGDVDGDYAEVWNKQYESDYPSQVPETNLPIDRYLLGVSITHKRWQGAITIEDKQIISKAFDISE
;
A
#
# COMPACT_ATOMS: atom_id res chain seq x y z
N MET A 1 48.69 33.94 68.79
CA MET A 1 49.07 33.62 67.40
C MET A 1 48.14 32.51 66.91
N LEU A 2 46.92 32.83 66.46
CA LEU A 2 46.51 32.93 65.04
C LEU A 2 46.80 31.63 64.27
N LEU A 3 45.85 30.69 64.16
CA LEU A 3 44.71 30.61 63.23
C LEU A 3 45.12 30.36 61.76
N LYS A 4 44.45 29.32 61.18
CA LYS A 4 44.17 29.03 59.76
C LYS A 4 45.02 27.94 59.11
N LEU A 5 44.52 26.70 59.13
CA LEU A 5 44.58 25.84 57.95
C LEU A 5 43.20 25.89 57.28
N LYS A 6 43.18 26.49 56.10
CA LYS A 6 42.01 26.71 55.24
C LYS A 6 41.79 25.48 54.35
N HIS A 7 40.52 25.12 54.22
CA HIS A 7 39.85 24.63 53.01
C HIS A 7 40.34 23.29 52.44
N SER A 8 39.51 22.26 52.56
CA SER A 8 38.78 21.75 51.39
C SER A 8 37.66 20.82 51.85
N LEU A 9 36.48 21.41 52.06
CA LEU A 9 35.21 20.71 51.98
C LEU A 9 34.77 20.84 50.51
N ILE A 10 33.99 19.88 50.03
CA ILE A 10 33.33 19.83 48.71
C ILE A 10 34.17 19.13 47.63
N THR A 11 33.89 17.85 47.44
CA THR A 11 33.43 17.25 46.16
C THR A 11 33.32 15.74 46.35
N LEU A 12 32.23 15.27 46.95
CA LEU A 12 31.84 13.86 46.88
C LEU A 12 30.31 13.76 46.73
N SER A 13 29.77 14.36 45.68
CA SER A 13 28.35 14.29 45.33
C SER A 13 28.12 14.12 43.82
N LEU A 14 28.94 13.29 43.15
CA LEU A 14 28.80 13.01 41.72
C LEU A 14 28.54 11.54 41.37
N PHE A 15 28.24 10.69 42.36
CA PHE A 15 27.88 9.27 42.11
C PHE A 15 26.54 8.87 42.73
N ALA A 16 25.58 9.78 42.72
CA ALA A 16 24.16 9.44 42.87
C ALA A 16 23.42 9.84 41.59
N ALA A 17 23.87 9.29 40.45
CA ALA A 17 23.00 9.23 39.30
C ALA A 17 21.88 8.22 39.65
N PRO A 18 20.60 8.62 39.62
CA PRO A 18 19.53 7.66 39.81
C PRO A 18 19.57 6.68 38.63
N ILE A 19 19.79 5.40 38.90
CA ILE A 19 19.71 4.30 37.93
C ILE A 19 18.23 3.97 37.63
N TRP A 20 17.29 4.83 38.04
CA TRP A 20 15.83 4.64 37.94
C TRP A 20 15.18 5.49 36.86
N ALA A 21 15.94 5.80 35.81
CA ALA A 21 15.39 6.33 34.57
C ALA A 21 15.66 5.34 33.44
N ALA A 22 15.23 4.09 33.61
CA ALA A 22 14.71 3.37 32.46
C ALA A 22 13.40 4.11 32.11
N ASN A 23 13.47 4.95 31.07
CA ASN A 23 12.39 5.81 30.61
C ASN A 23 11.19 4.98 30.15
N ASP A 24 10.37 4.48 31.07
CA ASP A 24 9.04 3.96 30.72
C ASP A 24 8.12 5.17 30.51
N TRP A 25 8.25 5.79 29.33
CA TRP A 25 7.38 6.87 28.87
C TRP A 25 5.91 6.42 28.73
N PHE A 26 5.66 5.10 28.73
CA PHE A 26 4.34 4.50 28.66
C PHE A 26 4.04 3.76 29.96
N LEU A 27 3.03 4.23 30.69
CA LEU A 27 2.57 3.62 31.95
C LEU A 27 1.62 2.44 31.71
N GLU A 28 0.99 2.38 30.53
CA GLU A 28 0.03 1.35 30.14
C GLU A 28 0.61 0.41 29.08
N GLN A 29 0.34 -0.89 29.21
CA GLN A 29 0.81 -1.95 28.30
C GLN A 29 -0.31 -2.46 27.39
N THR A 30 -1.02 -1.54 26.72
CA THR A 30 -2.01 -1.89 25.70
C THR A 30 -1.31 -2.19 24.37
N SER A 31 -1.99 -2.91 23.46
CA SER A 31 -1.45 -3.15 22.10
C SER A 31 -1.15 -1.84 21.37
N LEU A 32 -1.97 -0.80 21.56
CA LEU A 32 -1.76 0.52 20.97
C LEU A 32 -0.54 1.25 21.56
N THR A 33 -0.36 1.23 22.88
CA THR A 33 0.82 1.87 23.51
C THR A 33 2.11 1.13 23.18
N ASN A 34 2.07 -0.21 23.09
CA ASN A 34 3.20 -1.01 22.63
C ASN A 34 3.57 -0.69 21.18
N ALA A 35 2.57 -0.54 20.30
CA ALA A 35 2.81 -0.14 18.91
C ALA A 35 3.58 1.18 18.81
N HIS A 36 3.23 2.17 19.66
CA HIS A 36 3.96 3.44 19.75
C HIS A 36 5.38 3.25 20.28
N LYS A 37 5.53 2.53 21.39
CA LYS A 37 6.82 2.28 22.04
C LYS A 37 7.80 1.65 21.06
N PHE A 38 7.40 0.56 20.41
CA PHE A 38 8.24 -0.13 19.43
C PHE A 38 8.59 0.75 18.23
N LEU A 39 7.65 1.56 17.72
CA LEU A 39 7.96 2.48 16.62
C LEU A 39 9.02 3.53 17.01
N LEU A 40 8.94 4.07 18.22
CA LEU A 40 9.89 5.05 18.74
C LEU A 40 11.28 4.44 18.96
N GLU A 41 11.31 3.18 19.40
CA GLU A 41 12.54 2.40 19.63
C GLU A 41 13.15 1.86 18.31
N GLY A 42 12.42 1.96 17.19
CA GLY A 42 12.88 1.50 15.87
C GLY A 42 12.57 0.03 15.56
N HIS A 43 11.74 -0.60 16.39
CA HIS A 43 11.23 -1.97 16.27
C HIS A 43 9.98 -1.99 15.39
N LEU A 44 10.18 -1.96 14.06
CA LEU A 44 9.08 -1.79 13.09
C LEU A 44 8.16 -3.00 12.98
N GLU A 45 8.71 -4.21 12.99
CA GLU A 45 7.94 -5.46 12.94
C GLU A 45 7.07 -5.59 14.21
N GLU A 46 7.66 -5.39 15.38
CA GLU A 46 6.95 -5.48 16.66
C GLU A 46 5.88 -4.37 16.81
N SER A 47 6.15 -3.19 16.26
CA SER A 47 5.17 -2.10 16.17
C SER A 47 3.98 -2.50 15.28
N PHE A 48 4.27 -3.08 14.12
CA PHE A 48 3.27 -3.54 13.16
C PHE A 48 2.39 -4.67 13.73
N ASP A 49 2.99 -5.67 14.37
CA ASP A 49 2.27 -6.74 15.06
C ASP A 49 1.37 -6.21 16.17
N SER A 50 1.86 -5.23 16.94
CA SER A 50 1.08 -4.57 17.99
C SER A 50 -0.11 -3.78 17.41
N MET A 51 0.04 -3.17 16.22
CA MET A 51 -1.07 -2.54 15.51
C MET A 51 -2.11 -3.58 15.06
N ILE A 52 -1.69 -4.73 14.52
CA ILE A 52 -2.61 -5.82 14.16
C ILE A 52 -3.42 -6.25 15.38
N GLN A 53 -2.77 -6.48 16.52
CA GLN A 53 -3.44 -6.86 17.76
C GLN A 53 -4.44 -5.80 18.22
N ALA A 54 -4.08 -4.51 18.11
CA ALA A 54 -4.99 -3.42 18.45
C ALA A 54 -6.23 -3.40 17.54
N TRP A 55 -6.08 -3.67 16.24
CA TRP A 55 -7.21 -3.80 15.32
C TRP A 55 -8.08 -5.03 15.60
N GLN A 56 -7.49 -6.15 16.01
CA GLN A 56 -8.22 -7.37 16.35
C GLN A 56 -9.14 -7.19 17.57
N GLN A 57 -8.83 -6.24 18.46
CA GLN A 57 -9.66 -5.88 19.61
C GLN A 57 -10.88 -5.01 19.25
N GLU A 58 -11.14 -4.79 17.96
CA GLU A 58 -12.24 -3.97 17.45
C GLU A 58 -12.26 -2.56 18.10
N PRO A 59 -11.22 -1.76 17.85
CA PRO A 59 -11.03 -0.50 18.55
C PRO A 59 -12.14 0.49 18.20
N GLN A 60 -12.47 1.35 19.18
CA GLN A 60 -13.40 2.46 18.98
C GLN A 60 -12.93 3.39 17.85
N GLU A 61 -13.87 4.11 17.24
CA GLU A 61 -13.62 4.90 16.01
C GLU A 61 -12.46 5.89 16.13
N HIS A 62 -12.33 6.58 17.27
CA HIS A 62 -11.22 7.52 17.50
C HIS A 62 -9.84 6.81 17.54
N MET A 63 -9.79 5.56 18.00
CA MET A 63 -8.57 4.76 18.03
C MET A 63 -8.21 4.23 16.65
N LYS A 64 -9.19 3.95 15.78
CA LYS A 64 -8.95 3.57 14.38
C LYS A 64 -8.20 4.66 13.63
N GLY A 65 -8.67 5.90 13.74
CA GLY A 65 -8.00 7.06 13.15
C GLY A 65 -6.59 7.27 13.71
N HIS A 66 -6.35 6.89 14.97
CA HIS A 66 -5.02 6.97 15.55
C HIS A 66 -4.07 5.86 15.07
N LEU A 67 -4.55 4.62 14.98
CA LEU A 67 -3.80 3.48 14.41
C LEU A 67 -3.42 3.72 12.95
N ASP A 68 -4.33 4.31 12.19
CA ASP A 68 -4.11 4.75 10.83
C ASP A 68 -2.93 5.74 10.69
N GLN A 69 -2.93 6.79 11.52
CA GLN A 69 -1.84 7.76 11.55
C GLN A 69 -0.53 7.12 12.01
N LEU A 70 -0.58 6.20 12.97
CA LEU A 70 0.60 5.47 13.44
C LEU A 70 1.21 4.64 12.31
N LEU A 71 0.38 3.93 11.54
CA LEU A 71 0.83 3.16 10.39
C LEU A 71 1.45 4.05 9.31
N LEU A 72 0.86 5.21 9.01
CA LEU A 72 1.46 6.20 8.10
C LEU A 72 2.83 6.67 8.59
N LYS A 73 3.01 6.89 9.90
CA LYS A 73 4.32 7.24 10.47
C LYS A 73 5.32 6.11 10.43
N ALA A 74 4.88 4.87 10.58
CA ALA A 74 5.75 3.71 10.40
C ALA A 74 6.25 3.60 8.95
N LEU A 75 5.38 3.87 7.97
CA LEU A 75 5.76 3.86 6.54
C LEU A 75 6.84 4.91 6.19
N ASP A 76 6.93 6.01 6.94
CA ASP A 76 7.97 7.04 6.77
C ASP A 76 9.40 6.53 7.10
N LYS A 77 9.56 5.31 7.64
CA LYS A 77 10.88 4.75 7.97
C LYS A 77 11.51 3.96 6.82
N ASP A 78 10.73 3.13 6.13
CA ASP A 78 11.24 2.22 5.09
C ASP A 78 10.18 1.81 4.05
N CYS A 79 9.06 2.55 3.99
CA CYS A 79 7.91 2.23 3.13
C CYS A 79 7.27 0.86 3.40
N GLY A 80 7.43 0.30 4.60
CA GLY A 80 6.77 -0.92 5.08
C GLY A 80 7.48 -2.22 4.71
N ARG A 81 8.74 -2.15 4.28
CA ARG A 81 9.53 -3.33 3.87
C ARG A 81 9.88 -4.25 5.04
N SER A 82 10.03 -3.71 6.25
CA SER A 82 10.36 -4.44 7.49
C SER A 82 9.18 -4.63 8.43
N PHE A 83 7.95 -4.39 7.97
CA PHE A 83 6.75 -4.63 8.80
C PHE A 83 6.50 -6.11 9.08
N ASP A 84 6.92 -6.98 8.17
CA ASP A 84 6.74 -8.41 8.29
C ASP A 84 7.92 -9.10 7.61
N HIS A 85 8.70 -9.88 8.35
CA HIS A 85 9.80 -10.66 7.79
C HIS A 85 9.38 -12.06 7.34
N SER A 86 8.10 -12.42 7.50
CA SER A 86 7.55 -13.63 6.91
C SER A 86 7.70 -13.57 5.39
N LYS A 87 8.35 -14.60 4.85
CA LYS A 87 8.52 -14.75 3.41
C LYS A 87 7.25 -15.39 2.84
N LEU A 88 6.94 -15.03 1.60
CA LEU A 88 5.97 -15.81 0.84
C LEU A 88 6.44 -17.27 0.76
N PRO A 89 5.52 -18.25 0.77
CA PRO A 89 5.87 -19.65 0.58
C PRO A 89 6.53 -19.83 -0.79
N THR A 90 7.32 -20.87 -0.96
CA THR A 90 8.16 -21.05 -2.16
C THR A 90 7.37 -21.10 -3.46
N TRP A 91 6.10 -21.51 -3.40
CA TRP A 91 5.19 -21.59 -4.53
C TRP A 91 4.50 -20.25 -4.89
N LEU A 92 4.57 -19.24 -4.02
CA LEU A 92 3.99 -17.91 -4.21
C LEU A 92 5.13 -16.90 -4.41
N ASN A 93 5.40 -16.54 -5.66
CA ASN A 93 6.55 -15.71 -6.00
C ASN A 93 6.28 -14.21 -5.81
N LYS A 94 5.04 -13.80 -6.01
CA LYS A 94 4.60 -12.40 -5.89
C LYS A 94 3.17 -12.35 -5.40
N LEU A 95 2.90 -11.38 -4.53
CA LEU A 95 1.56 -10.98 -4.15
C LEU A 95 1.47 -9.46 -4.09
N ALA A 96 0.54 -8.90 -4.85
CA ALA A 96 0.19 -7.49 -4.81
C ALA A 96 -1.31 -7.31 -4.60
N ILE A 97 -1.66 -6.35 -3.74
CA ILE A 97 -3.02 -5.94 -3.46
C ILE A 97 -3.15 -4.51 -3.94
N GLN A 98 -3.97 -4.30 -4.96
CA GLN A 98 -4.13 -3.02 -5.63
C GLN A 98 -5.53 -2.47 -5.43
N ARG A 99 -5.61 -1.27 -4.85
CA ARG A 99 -6.85 -0.50 -4.69
C ARG A 99 -6.94 0.51 -5.82
N GLN A 100 -8.02 0.46 -6.58
CA GLN A 100 -8.24 1.33 -7.73
C GLN A 100 -9.39 2.30 -7.48
N VAL A 101 -9.13 3.57 -7.78
CA VAL A 101 -10.15 4.62 -7.89
C VAL A 101 -10.26 5.01 -9.36
N ILE A 102 -11.38 4.68 -9.99
CA ILE A 102 -11.59 4.87 -11.42
C ILE A 102 -12.61 5.97 -11.64
N GLN A 103 -12.20 7.02 -12.32
CA GLN A 103 -13.02 8.18 -12.66
C GLN A 103 -13.23 8.26 -14.17
N SER A 104 -14.45 7.97 -14.59
CA SER A 104 -14.92 8.16 -15.97
C SER A 104 -15.89 9.34 -16.04
N PRO A 105 -16.27 9.85 -17.23
CA PRO A 105 -17.20 10.97 -17.31
C PRO A 105 -18.52 10.65 -16.60
N GLY A 106 -18.84 11.42 -15.56
CA GLY A 106 -20.06 11.25 -14.77
C GLY A 106 -20.09 10.03 -13.83
N ARG A 107 -18.99 9.28 -13.69
CA ARG A 107 -18.95 8.08 -12.85
C ARG A 107 -17.65 7.98 -12.06
N LEU A 108 -17.79 7.66 -10.77
CA LEU A 108 -16.71 7.25 -9.89
C LEU A 108 -16.97 5.81 -9.47
N SER A 109 -15.97 4.95 -9.60
CA SER A 109 -16.05 3.53 -9.19
C SER A 109 -14.78 3.10 -8.49
N TYR A 110 -14.91 2.10 -7.63
CA TYR A 110 -13.82 1.54 -6.87
C TYR A 110 -13.63 0.09 -7.27
N ARG A 111 -12.39 -0.36 -7.34
CA ARG A 111 -12.06 -1.75 -7.67
C ARG A 111 -10.92 -2.24 -6.79
N LEU A 112 -11.04 -3.46 -6.32
CA LEU A 112 -9.94 -4.18 -5.68
C LEU A 112 -9.41 -5.20 -6.67
N GLU A 113 -8.09 -5.26 -6.80
CA GLU A 113 -7.39 -6.24 -7.61
C GLU A 113 -6.33 -6.96 -6.77
N ILE A 114 -6.26 -8.28 -6.89
CA ILE A 114 -5.19 -9.10 -6.31
C ILE A 114 -4.43 -9.76 -7.44
N ASP A 115 -3.14 -9.45 -7.52
CA ASP A 115 -2.19 -9.96 -8.50
C ASP A 115 -1.24 -10.92 -7.78
N ALA A 116 -1.33 -12.21 -8.12
CA ALA A 116 -0.54 -13.28 -7.54
C ALA A 116 0.20 -14.05 -8.65
N GLN A 117 1.50 -14.23 -8.48
CA GLN A 117 2.33 -15.04 -9.36
C GLN A 117 2.74 -16.32 -8.62
N THR A 118 2.47 -17.48 -9.21
CA THR A 118 2.68 -18.78 -8.56
C THR A 118 3.28 -19.82 -9.50
N ASP A 119 3.95 -20.84 -8.96
CA ASP A 119 4.36 -22.05 -9.68
C ASP A 119 3.47 -23.28 -9.38
N ARG A 120 2.29 -22.99 -8.84
CA ARG A 120 1.20 -23.93 -8.58
C ARG A 120 -0.12 -23.33 -9.02
N GLU A 121 -1.02 -24.18 -9.52
CA GLU A 121 -2.38 -23.75 -9.80
C GLU A 121 -3.13 -23.44 -8.51
N LEU A 122 -3.83 -22.30 -8.50
CA LEU A 122 -4.65 -21.87 -7.38
C LEU A 122 -6.07 -22.44 -7.47
N ASP A 123 -6.57 -22.83 -6.30
CA ASP A 123 -7.97 -23.22 -6.06
C ASP A 123 -8.77 -22.01 -5.56
N GLN A 124 -8.16 -21.20 -4.68
CA GLN A 124 -8.83 -20.05 -4.07
C GLN A 124 -7.88 -18.89 -3.79
N ILE A 125 -8.37 -17.67 -4.03
CA ILE A 125 -7.86 -16.42 -3.45
C ILE A 125 -9.02 -15.79 -2.68
N LEU A 126 -8.83 -15.58 -1.38
CA LEU A 126 -9.83 -15.03 -0.47
C LEU A 126 -9.28 -13.76 0.17
N PHE A 127 -10.03 -12.67 0.10
CA PHE A 127 -9.73 -11.42 0.77
C PHE A 127 -10.89 -11.00 1.66
N VAL A 128 -10.60 -10.83 2.95
CA VAL A 128 -11.60 -10.61 4.01
C VAL A 128 -11.23 -9.35 4.77
N GLN A 129 -12.20 -8.48 5.01
CA GLN A 129 -12.10 -7.40 5.97
C GLN A 129 -12.45 -7.94 7.37
N TRP A 130 -11.56 -7.73 8.33
CA TRP A 130 -11.78 -8.17 9.71
C TRP A 130 -12.98 -7.43 10.33
N PRO A 131 -13.88 -8.11 11.05
CA PRO A 131 -13.78 -9.53 11.44
C PRO A 131 -14.20 -10.56 10.38
N GLU A 132 -15.28 -10.38 9.64
CA GLU A 132 -15.84 -11.47 8.82
C GLU A 132 -16.41 -11.07 7.45
N GLN A 133 -16.09 -9.87 6.94
CA GLN A 133 -16.64 -9.41 5.66
C GLN A 133 -15.79 -9.89 4.48
N VAL A 134 -16.27 -10.89 3.75
CA VAL A 134 -15.63 -11.36 2.51
C VAL A 134 -15.80 -10.31 1.40
N LEU A 135 -14.68 -9.87 0.83
CA LEU A 135 -14.65 -8.89 -0.27
C LEU A 135 -14.41 -9.54 -1.62
N MET A 136 -13.65 -10.64 -1.66
CA MET A 136 -13.29 -11.38 -2.86
C MET A 136 -13.04 -12.84 -2.51
N SER A 137 -13.49 -13.78 -3.33
CA SER A 137 -13.32 -15.22 -3.07
C SER A 137 -13.14 -16.09 -4.32
N ASN A 138 -13.02 -15.46 -5.50
CA ASN A 138 -12.96 -16.12 -6.80
C ASN A 138 -11.52 -16.31 -7.31
N VAL A 139 -11.37 -17.27 -8.23
CA VAL A 139 -10.16 -17.45 -9.03
C VAL A 139 -10.56 -17.49 -10.52
N GLU A 140 -10.36 -16.38 -11.20
CA GLU A 140 -10.34 -16.24 -12.66
C GLU A 140 -9.23 -17.10 -13.29
N ALA A 141 -9.38 -17.40 -14.58
CA ALA A 141 -8.41 -18.16 -15.34
C ALA A 141 -7.03 -17.47 -15.31
N PRO A 142 -5.94 -18.21 -15.02
CA PRO A 142 -4.62 -17.61 -15.01
C PRO A 142 -4.15 -17.28 -16.42
N GLU A 143 -3.33 -16.25 -16.51
CA GLU A 143 -2.48 -16.00 -17.67
C GLU A 143 -1.17 -16.75 -17.47
N LYS A 144 -0.72 -17.50 -18.49
CA LYS A 144 0.56 -18.20 -18.44
C LYS A 144 1.67 -17.23 -18.83
N ILE A 145 2.53 -16.84 -17.88
CA ILE A 145 3.68 -15.95 -18.16
C ILE A 145 4.77 -16.72 -18.91
N ASP A 146 5.15 -17.88 -18.38
CA ASP A 146 6.14 -18.78 -18.97
C ASP A 146 5.78 -20.25 -18.65
N ASP A 147 6.67 -21.20 -18.98
CA ASP A 147 6.43 -22.62 -18.72
C ASP A 147 6.38 -23.02 -17.24
N LYS A 148 6.73 -22.11 -16.33
CA LYS A 148 6.88 -22.38 -14.90
C LYS A 148 5.89 -21.60 -14.04
N TYR A 149 5.46 -20.42 -14.46
CA TYR A 149 4.69 -19.50 -13.64
C TYR A 149 3.34 -19.13 -14.24
N TRP A 150 2.33 -19.14 -13.38
CA TRP A 150 0.98 -18.66 -13.64
C TRP A 150 0.78 -17.29 -12.98
N GLN A 151 0.08 -16.41 -13.68
CA GLN A 151 -0.35 -15.11 -13.17
C GLN A 151 -1.86 -15.14 -12.96
N TYR A 152 -2.26 -14.94 -11.71
CA TYR A 152 -3.64 -14.76 -11.32
C TYR A 152 -3.88 -13.28 -11.08
N ARG A 153 -4.86 -12.70 -11.79
CA ARG A 153 -5.33 -11.34 -11.57
C ARG A 153 -6.81 -11.38 -11.27
N GLN A 154 -7.16 -11.29 -9.99
CA GLN A 154 -8.55 -11.29 -9.53
C GLN A 154 -9.00 -9.86 -9.34
N LYS A 155 -10.18 -9.51 -9.86
CA LYS A 155 -10.74 -8.16 -9.70
C LYS A 155 -12.18 -8.21 -9.21
N VAL A 156 -12.54 -7.26 -8.35
CA VAL A 156 -13.92 -7.06 -7.89
C VAL A 156 -14.24 -5.57 -7.83
N ASP A 157 -15.38 -5.20 -8.41
CA ASP A 157 -15.91 -3.84 -8.28
C ASP A 157 -16.54 -3.65 -6.90
N LEU A 158 -16.20 -2.54 -6.25
CA LEU A 158 -16.64 -2.20 -4.91
C LEU A 158 -17.61 -1.02 -4.96
N ASN A 159 -18.57 -1.02 -4.03
CA ASN A 159 -19.55 0.07 -3.88
C ASN A 159 -18.91 1.34 -3.29
N ALA A 160 -17.83 1.18 -2.53
CA ALA A 160 -17.09 2.26 -1.90
C ALA A 160 -15.59 1.92 -1.89
N GLN A 161 -14.77 2.93 -1.62
CA GLN A 161 -13.35 2.71 -1.39
C GLN A 161 -13.15 1.82 -0.15
N LEU A 162 -12.12 0.97 -0.17
CA LEU A 162 -11.77 0.19 1.02
C LEU A 162 -11.32 1.12 2.15
N ASP A 163 -11.97 0.96 3.29
CA ASP A 163 -11.66 1.73 4.51
C ASP A 163 -10.28 1.37 5.06
N THR A 164 -9.76 2.25 5.90
CA THR A 164 -8.63 1.87 6.77
C THR A 164 -9.04 0.70 7.66
N GLY A 165 -8.15 -0.28 7.80
CA GLY A 165 -8.35 -1.32 8.79
C GLY A 165 -7.52 -2.57 8.56
N LEU A 166 -7.93 -3.61 9.27
CA LEU A 166 -7.34 -4.94 9.20
C LEU A 166 -8.09 -5.82 8.22
N TYR A 167 -7.31 -6.44 7.35
CA TYR A 167 -7.76 -7.35 6.31
C TYR A 167 -6.94 -8.63 6.37
N LYS A 168 -7.45 -9.69 5.78
CA LYS A 168 -6.79 -10.98 5.69
C LYS A 168 -6.82 -11.48 4.26
N VAL A 169 -5.66 -11.86 3.74
CA VAL A 169 -5.54 -12.59 2.49
C VAL A 169 -5.32 -14.06 2.81
N LYS A 170 -6.02 -14.95 2.10
CA LYS A 170 -5.78 -16.40 2.12
C LYS A 170 -5.70 -16.92 0.70
N ILE A 171 -4.71 -17.75 0.44
CA ILE A 171 -4.48 -18.36 -0.88
C ILE A 171 -4.35 -19.86 -0.68
N LYS A 172 -5.06 -20.62 -1.52
CA LYS A 172 -5.06 -22.08 -1.48
C LYS A 172 -4.73 -22.64 -2.86
N THR A 173 -3.81 -23.60 -2.92
CA THR A 173 -3.46 -24.32 -4.15
C THR A 173 -4.39 -25.49 -4.38
N LYS A 174 -4.50 -25.95 -5.63
CA LYS A 174 -5.25 -27.19 -5.97
C LYS A 174 -4.63 -28.44 -5.34
N GLU A 175 -3.33 -28.39 -5.01
CA GLU A 175 -2.60 -29.46 -4.33
C GLU A 175 -2.89 -29.48 -2.81
N GLY A 176 -3.61 -28.48 -2.28
CA GLY A 176 -4.04 -28.41 -0.89
C GLY A 176 -3.13 -27.60 0.03
N GLU A 177 -2.10 -26.93 -0.50
CA GLU A 177 -1.27 -26.00 0.27
C GLU A 177 -2.05 -24.72 0.54
N ASP A 178 -1.91 -24.17 1.75
CA ASP A 178 -2.55 -22.95 2.18
C ASP A 178 -1.53 -21.94 2.70
N TRP A 179 -1.82 -20.66 2.47
CA TRP A 179 -1.07 -19.56 3.04
C TRP A 179 -2.03 -18.41 3.36
N GLU A 180 -1.80 -17.75 4.49
CA GLU A 180 -2.58 -16.59 4.90
C GLU A 180 -1.68 -15.54 5.55
N SER A 181 -2.08 -14.27 5.40
CA SER A 181 -1.42 -13.15 6.03
C SER A 181 -2.43 -12.06 6.39
N TRP A 182 -2.15 -11.36 7.48
CA TRP A 182 -2.82 -10.09 7.77
C TRP A 182 -2.33 -9.01 6.81
N VAL A 183 -3.18 -8.03 6.56
CA VAL A 183 -2.90 -6.86 5.73
C VAL A 183 -3.52 -5.64 6.42
N LEU A 184 -2.70 -4.65 6.74
CA LEU A 184 -3.20 -3.36 7.21
C LEU A 184 -3.26 -2.38 6.06
N LEU A 185 -4.47 -1.87 5.80
CA LEU A 185 -4.71 -0.82 4.82
C LEU A 185 -4.88 0.51 5.56
N THR A 186 -4.18 1.54 5.11
CA THR A 186 -4.36 2.93 5.57
C THR A 186 -5.35 3.65 4.67
N HIS A 187 -5.83 4.81 5.09
CA HIS A 187 -6.52 5.69 4.17
C HIS A 187 -5.55 6.12 3.06
N THR A 188 -6.08 6.33 1.86
CA THR A 188 -5.27 6.73 0.71
C THR A 188 -4.96 8.22 0.82
N THR A 189 -3.69 8.57 1.03
CA THR A 189 -3.19 9.95 0.97
C THR A 189 -2.31 10.12 -0.26
N SER A 190 -2.90 9.97 -1.45
CA SER A 190 -2.16 10.13 -2.70
C SER A 190 -1.60 11.55 -2.78
N LYS A 191 -0.27 11.66 -2.62
CA LYS A 191 0.46 12.93 -2.63
C LYS A 191 0.61 13.49 -4.04
N GLN A 192 0.43 12.63 -5.03
CA GLN A 192 0.31 12.99 -6.43
C GLN A 192 -0.98 12.39 -6.97
N THR A 193 -1.76 13.19 -7.69
CA THR A 193 -3.01 12.75 -8.30
C THR A 193 -3.08 13.25 -9.73
N VAL A 194 -3.80 12.53 -10.58
CA VAL A 194 -4.02 12.93 -11.96
C VAL A 194 -5.45 13.44 -12.12
N ARG A 195 -5.61 14.52 -12.88
CA ARG A 195 -6.92 15.03 -13.29
C ARG A 195 -6.90 15.61 -14.69
N TRP A 196 -8.08 15.66 -15.31
CA TRP A 196 -8.26 16.33 -16.59
C TRP A 196 -8.02 17.84 -16.45
N SER A 197 -7.23 18.40 -17.37
CA SER A 197 -7.08 19.84 -17.54
C SER A 197 -7.86 20.36 -18.75
N SER A 198 -8.10 19.52 -19.74
CA SER A 198 -8.89 19.84 -20.93
C SER A 198 -9.47 18.57 -21.58
N LYS A 199 -10.06 18.71 -22.78
CA LYS A 199 -10.56 17.59 -23.60
C LYS A 199 -9.46 16.61 -23.99
N GLU A 200 -8.21 17.04 -24.13
CA GLU A 200 -7.11 16.19 -24.64
C GLU A 200 -5.88 16.18 -23.72
N SER A 201 -5.91 16.95 -22.63
CA SER A 201 -4.79 17.04 -21.69
C SER A 201 -5.17 16.79 -20.24
N TRP A 202 -4.18 16.34 -19.48
CA TRP A 202 -4.24 16.14 -18.04
C TRP A 202 -3.07 16.82 -17.35
N VAL A 203 -3.16 16.90 -16.02
CA VAL A 203 -2.11 17.42 -15.17
C VAL A 203 -1.97 16.54 -13.94
N VAL A 204 -0.74 16.43 -13.44
CA VAL A 204 -0.44 15.80 -12.17
C VAL A 204 -0.38 16.88 -11.09
N ASP A 205 -1.37 16.88 -10.21
CA ASP A 205 -1.35 17.72 -9.02
C ASP A 205 -0.43 17.11 -7.98
N LYS A 206 0.41 17.93 -7.34
CA LYS A 206 1.36 17.52 -6.30
C LYS A 206 0.98 18.23 -5.00
N THR A 207 0.42 17.51 -4.03
CA THR A 207 -0.12 18.08 -2.80
C THR A 207 0.85 18.02 -1.62
N ALA A 208 1.83 17.11 -1.66
CA ALA A 208 2.83 16.97 -0.60
C ALA A 208 4.15 16.35 -1.13
N LEU A 209 5.20 16.41 -0.30
CA LEU A 209 6.48 15.77 -0.58
C LEU A 209 6.36 14.24 -0.46
N LEU A 210 6.87 13.55 -1.48
CA LEU A 210 6.95 12.09 -1.50
C LEU A 210 7.85 11.59 -0.37
N ASN A 211 7.50 10.42 0.17
CA ASN A 211 8.37 9.72 1.11
C ASN A 211 9.57 9.18 0.32
N ARG A 212 10.79 9.59 0.70
CA ARG A 212 12.03 9.20 0.03
C ARG A 212 12.34 7.70 0.04
N TYR A 213 11.73 6.95 0.97
CA TYR A 213 11.90 5.51 1.07
C TYR A 213 10.91 4.73 0.19
N CYS A 214 9.85 5.40 -0.25
CA CYS A 214 8.89 4.85 -1.19
C CYS A 214 9.35 5.11 -2.63
N PRO A 215 8.99 4.22 -3.57
CA PRO A 215 9.26 4.41 -4.98
C PRO A 215 8.48 5.64 -5.47
N LEU A 216 8.98 6.24 -6.55
CA LEU A 216 8.22 7.29 -7.22
C LEU A 216 6.90 6.71 -7.75
N PRO A 217 5.80 7.48 -7.70
CA PRO A 217 4.56 7.05 -8.33
C PRO A 217 4.80 6.78 -9.82
N VAL A 218 4.18 5.73 -10.34
CA VAL A 218 4.29 5.40 -11.77
C VAL A 218 3.03 5.88 -12.47
N MET A 219 3.20 6.76 -13.46
CA MET A 219 2.12 7.12 -14.38
C MET A 219 2.07 6.11 -15.52
N ASP A 220 0.87 5.68 -15.86
CA ASP A 220 0.61 4.84 -17.03
C ASP A 220 -0.44 5.51 -17.91
N VAL A 221 -0.12 5.67 -19.20
CA VAL A 221 -1.00 6.18 -20.24
C VAL A 221 -1.32 5.02 -21.16
N ALA A 222 -2.59 4.60 -21.20
CA ALA A 222 -3.04 3.46 -21.96
C ALA A 222 -4.20 3.83 -22.88
N LEU A 223 -4.21 3.24 -24.07
CA LEU A 223 -5.31 3.32 -25.03
C LEU A 223 -5.92 1.93 -25.17
N TYR A 224 -7.24 1.87 -24.99
CA TYR A 224 -8.03 0.67 -25.19
C TYR A 224 -8.85 0.82 -26.46
N GLY A 225 -8.85 -0.21 -27.31
CA GLY A 225 -9.56 -0.26 -28.59
C GLY A 225 -10.35 -1.56 -28.72
N ASP A 226 -11.18 -1.64 -29.76
CA ASP A 226 -11.93 -2.84 -30.08
C ASP A 226 -11.01 -3.91 -30.69
N VAL A 227 -10.92 -5.06 -30.03
CA VAL A 227 -10.23 -6.26 -30.50
C VAL A 227 -11.23 -7.41 -30.45
N ASP A 228 -11.67 -7.87 -31.62
CA ASP A 228 -12.63 -8.97 -31.78
C ASP A 228 -13.96 -8.78 -31.03
N GLY A 229 -14.42 -7.54 -30.87
CA GLY A 229 -15.67 -7.19 -30.19
C GLY A 229 -15.52 -6.86 -28.70
N ASP A 230 -14.31 -7.01 -28.15
CA ASP A 230 -13.99 -6.68 -26.77
C ASP A 230 -13.02 -5.49 -26.70
N TYR A 231 -13.26 -4.59 -25.74
CA TYR A 231 -12.37 -3.45 -25.51
C TYR A 231 -11.12 -3.90 -24.74
N ALA A 232 -9.99 -3.98 -25.43
CA ALA A 232 -8.71 -4.44 -24.89
C ALA A 232 -7.62 -3.36 -24.97
N GLU A 233 -6.59 -3.49 -24.15
CA GLU A 233 -5.43 -2.59 -24.18
C GLU A 233 -4.65 -2.82 -25.49
N VAL A 234 -4.55 -1.78 -26.33
CA VAL A 234 -3.85 -1.86 -27.62
C VAL A 234 -2.52 -1.10 -27.61
N TRP A 235 -2.35 -0.20 -26.63
CA TRP A 235 -1.13 0.57 -26.46
C TRP A 235 -1.02 1.06 -25.01
N ASN A 236 0.19 1.06 -24.46
CA ASN A 236 0.48 1.68 -23.18
C ASN A 236 1.87 2.32 -23.16
N LYS A 237 2.08 3.22 -22.20
CA LYS A 237 3.41 3.74 -21.87
C LYS A 237 3.47 4.21 -20.42
N GLN A 238 4.52 3.76 -19.74
CA GLN A 238 4.77 4.04 -18.33
C GLN A 238 5.86 5.09 -18.12
N TYR A 239 5.71 5.85 -17.04
CA TYR A 239 6.56 6.98 -16.68
C TYR A 239 6.80 7.01 -15.17
N GLU A 240 8.07 6.97 -14.74
CA GLU A 240 8.47 7.15 -13.34
C GLU A 240 8.82 8.63 -13.02
N SER A 241 9.12 9.41 -14.06
CA SER A 241 9.38 10.84 -14.02
C SER A 241 8.86 11.52 -15.28
N ASP A 242 8.90 12.86 -15.30
CA ASP A 242 8.60 13.67 -16.50
C ASP A 242 7.25 13.31 -17.13
N TYR A 243 6.23 13.24 -16.27
CA TYR A 243 4.89 12.82 -16.65
C TYR A 243 4.36 13.67 -17.82
N PRO A 244 3.95 13.04 -18.93
CA PRO A 244 3.35 13.76 -20.04
C PRO A 244 2.02 14.38 -19.59
N SER A 245 1.56 15.36 -20.35
CA SER A 245 0.23 15.99 -20.18
C SER A 245 -0.73 15.66 -21.30
N GLN A 246 -0.28 14.92 -22.32
CA GLN A 246 -1.02 14.53 -23.51
C GLN A 246 -0.57 13.13 -23.95
N VAL A 247 -1.38 12.50 -24.80
CA VAL A 247 -1.03 11.21 -25.39
C VAL A 247 0.25 11.42 -26.22
N PRO A 248 1.34 10.70 -25.92
CA PRO A 248 2.55 10.72 -26.74
C PRO A 248 2.26 10.28 -28.18
N GLU A 249 3.13 10.60 -29.13
CA GLU A 249 3.00 10.08 -30.49
C GLU A 249 2.90 8.55 -30.49
N THR A 250 1.85 8.03 -31.14
CA THR A 250 1.59 6.59 -31.30
C THR A 250 1.39 6.27 -32.77
N ASN A 251 1.68 5.03 -33.17
CA ASN A 251 1.45 4.52 -34.52
C ASN A 251 0.09 3.79 -34.65
N LEU A 252 -0.86 4.09 -33.77
CA LEU A 252 -2.19 3.48 -33.83
C LEU A 252 -2.97 4.02 -35.03
N PRO A 253 -3.85 3.20 -35.63
CA PRO A 253 -4.72 3.67 -36.71
C PRO A 253 -5.69 4.74 -36.23
N ILE A 254 -6.24 5.48 -37.19
CA ILE A 254 -7.33 6.44 -36.96
C ILE A 254 -8.56 5.64 -36.52
N ASP A 255 -8.94 5.80 -35.26
CA ASP A 255 -10.11 5.20 -34.67
C ASP A 255 -10.48 5.91 -33.36
N ARG A 256 -11.58 5.48 -32.76
CA ARG A 256 -12.03 5.88 -31.43
C ARG A 256 -11.55 4.88 -30.39
N TYR A 257 -10.78 5.39 -29.44
CA TYR A 257 -10.23 4.66 -28.31
C TYR A 257 -10.84 5.13 -26.99
N LEU A 258 -10.59 4.36 -25.93
CA LEU A 258 -10.73 4.79 -24.55
C LEU A 258 -9.34 5.10 -24.02
N LEU A 259 -9.10 6.36 -23.66
CA LEU A 259 -7.87 6.77 -22.99
C LEU A 259 -8.01 6.53 -21.49
N GLY A 260 -7.10 5.77 -20.92
CA GLY A 260 -6.85 5.67 -19.49
C GLY A 260 -5.54 6.36 -19.14
N VAL A 261 -5.58 7.28 -18.17
CA VAL A 261 -4.38 7.84 -17.55
C VAL A 261 -4.44 7.46 -16.08
N SER A 262 -3.38 6.85 -15.57
CA SER A 262 -3.34 6.43 -14.18
C SER A 262 -2.06 6.84 -13.49
N ILE A 263 -2.12 6.95 -12.16
CA ILE A 263 -0.95 7.12 -11.30
C ILE A 263 -1.03 6.11 -10.16
N THR A 264 0.03 5.33 -10.00
CA THR A 264 0.09 4.23 -9.03
C THR A 264 1.12 4.52 -7.97
N HIS A 265 0.70 4.57 -6.71
CA HIS A 265 1.58 4.65 -5.55
C HIS A 265 1.80 3.24 -5.01
N LYS A 266 3.03 2.94 -4.59
CA LYS A 266 3.39 1.62 -4.11
C LYS A 266 4.06 1.71 -2.74
N ARG A 267 3.70 0.78 -1.88
CA ARG A 267 4.36 0.49 -0.61
C ARG A 267 4.44 -1.01 -0.38
N TRP A 268 5.08 -1.39 0.72
CA TRP A 268 5.18 -2.78 1.12
C TRP A 268 4.53 -3.03 2.47
N GLN A 269 4.31 -4.30 2.73
CA GLN A 269 4.11 -4.87 4.05
C GLN A 269 4.86 -6.20 4.05
N GLY A 270 6.15 -6.12 4.39
CA GLY A 270 7.05 -7.25 4.20
C GLY A 270 7.16 -7.63 2.72
N ALA A 271 6.85 -8.89 2.42
CA ALA A 271 6.86 -9.42 1.05
C ALA A 271 5.62 -9.05 0.23
N ILE A 272 4.54 -8.56 0.85
CA ILE A 272 3.31 -8.17 0.16
C ILE A 272 3.47 -6.74 -0.37
N THR A 273 3.13 -6.55 -1.65
CA THR A 273 3.04 -5.23 -2.24
C THR A 273 1.64 -4.66 -2.06
N ILE A 274 1.53 -3.39 -1.64
CA ILE A 274 0.25 -2.66 -1.61
C ILE A 274 0.32 -1.48 -2.59
N GLU A 275 -0.65 -1.41 -3.48
CA GLU A 275 -0.70 -0.43 -4.57
C GLU A 275 -2.00 0.39 -4.52
N ASP A 276 -1.87 1.71 -4.62
CA ASP A 276 -2.99 2.65 -4.70
C ASP A 276 -2.96 3.32 -6.08
N LYS A 277 -3.90 2.92 -6.94
CA LYS A 277 -3.98 3.34 -8.34
C LYS A 277 -5.17 4.25 -8.55
N GLN A 278 -4.92 5.49 -8.96
CA GLN A 278 -5.97 6.39 -9.44
C GLN A 278 -5.98 6.32 -10.97
N ILE A 279 -7.15 6.12 -11.57
CA ILE A 279 -7.35 6.07 -13.02
C ILE A 279 -8.37 7.14 -13.39
N ILE A 280 -8.02 8.02 -14.34
CA ILE A 280 -8.99 8.85 -15.05
C ILE A 280 -9.13 8.32 -16.47
N SER A 281 -10.37 8.17 -16.96
CA SER A 281 -10.60 7.66 -18.30
C SER A 281 -11.65 8.48 -19.05
N LYS A 282 -11.55 8.49 -20.38
CA LYS A 282 -12.55 9.08 -21.30
C LYS A 282 -12.33 8.59 -22.73
N ALA A 283 -13.35 8.74 -23.58
CA ALA A 283 -13.20 8.52 -25.01
C ALA A 283 -12.15 9.47 -25.61
N PHE A 284 -11.36 8.97 -26.55
CA PHE A 284 -10.28 9.67 -27.23
C PHE A 284 -10.28 9.27 -28.70
N ASP A 285 -10.30 10.26 -29.60
CA ASP A 285 -10.33 10.03 -31.04
C ASP A 285 -8.95 10.35 -31.61
N ILE A 286 -8.36 9.42 -32.36
CA ILE A 286 -7.18 9.69 -33.17
C ILE A 286 -7.68 10.09 -34.56
N SER A 287 -7.50 11.36 -34.94
CA SER A 287 -7.85 11.88 -36.26
C SER A 287 -6.59 12.30 -37.05
N GLU A 288 -6.72 12.48 -38.37
CA GLU A 288 -5.69 13.15 -39.21
C GLU A 288 -5.32 14.55 -38.72
#